data_AF-A0A6V8NPN2-F1
#
_entry.id   AF-A0A6V8NPN2-F1
#
_cell.length_a   1.000
_cell.length_b   1.000
_cell.length_c   1.000
_cell.angle_alpha   90.00
_cell.angle_beta   90.00
_cell.angle_gamma   90.00
#
_symmetry.space_group_name_H-M   'P 1'
#
loop_
_entity.id
_entity.type
_entity.pdbx_description
1 polymer ?
#
loop_
_entity_poly.entity_id
_entity_poly.type
_entity_poly.pdbx_seq_one_letter_code
_entity_poly.pdbx_strand_id
1 'polypeptide(L)'
;RPTFSGNIMATIICPNNRPQMATARPHAMGARGTETKNIHYASFNHQENHSGLAQEKGTPEVKRGDIIEIPIQENLFKSRLRLLETINAVEEKINITDYDIIISGGRGIGCAENFGLLRELADVLGGVVGASRAAVDSGWISYPHQVGQTGKTVNPKIYIACGISGAVQHLAGMQTSDVIIAINKDLDAPIFKLATYGIVGDLFEVVLRLIKRIKSGKK
;
A
#
# COMPACT_ATOMS: atom_id res chain seq x y z
N ARG A 1 -8.73 -18.06 2.18
CA ARG A 1 -8.20 -17.20 1.09
C ARG A 1 -9.35 -16.58 0.31
N PRO A 2 -9.22 -15.31 -0.12
CA PRO A 2 -10.19 -14.68 -1.03
C PRO A 2 -10.18 -15.36 -2.41
N THR A 3 -11.36 -15.55 -2.97
CA THR A 3 -11.64 -16.07 -4.31
C THR A 3 -12.66 -15.15 -5.00
N PHE A 4 -12.93 -15.35 -6.29
CA PHE A 4 -13.88 -14.53 -7.07
C PHE A 4 -13.65 -13.01 -6.89
N SER A 5 -12.42 -12.58 -7.20
CA SER A 5 -12.00 -11.17 -7.07
C SER A 5 -12.15 -10.56 -5.68
N GLY A 6 -12.14 -11.40 -4.62
CA GLY A 6 -12.24 -10.95 -3.23
C GLY A 6 -13.66 -10.96 -2.67
N ASN A 7 -14.68 -11.25 -3.49
CA ASN A 7 -16.08 -11.24 -3.04
C ASN A 7 -16.46 -12.47 -2.21
N ILE A 8 -15.67 -13.55 -2.28
CA ILE A 8 -15.93 -14.79 -1.54
C ILE A 8 -14.69 -15.16 -0.72
N MET A 9 -14.91 -15.47 0.54
CA MET A 9 -13.87 -16.00 1.43
C MET A 9 -14.03 -17.52 1.56
N ALA A 10 -12.99 -18.26 1.17
CA ALA A 10 -12.97 -19.72 1.26
C ALA A 10 -11.95 -20.21 2.29
N THR A 11 -12.35 -21.18 3.12
CA THR A 11 -11.44 -21.93 3.99
C THR A 11 -11.16 -23.28 3.34
N ILE A 12 -9.88 -23.58 3.11
CA ILE A 12 -9.44 -24.81 2.43
C ILE A 12 -8.54 -25.56 3.40
N ILE A 13 -8.83 -26.85 3.60
CA ILE A 13 -8.12 -27.73 4.53
C ILE A 13 -7.55 -28.90 3.73
N CYS A 14 -6.28 -29.27 3.99
CA CYS A 14 -5.61 -30.43 3.40
C CYS A 14 -5.37 -31.50 4.48
N PRO A 15 -6.39 -32.33 4.83
CA PRO A 15 -6.28 -33.24 5.97
C PRO A 15 -5.26 -34.36 5.73
N ASN A 16 -5.19 -34.88 4.50
CA ASN A 16 -4.52 -36.16 4.20
C ASN A 16 -3.13 -36.01 3.58
N ASN A 17 -2.71 -34.81 3.18
CA ASN A 17 -1.44 -34.59 2.47
C ASN A 17 -0.46 -33.76 3.30
N ARG A 18 0.83 -34.08 3.23
CA ARG A 18 1.92 -33.41 3.95
C ARG A 18 3.11 -33.11 3.01
N PRO A 19 3.83 -31.99 3.21
CA PRO A 19 3.55 -30.92 4.19
C PRO A 19 2.30 -30.10 3.84
N GLN A 20 1.66 -29.49 4.84
CA GLN A 20 0.59 -28.53 4.60
C GLN A 20 1.22 -27.21 4.18
N MET A 21 1.14 -26.89 2.89
CA MET A 21 1.74 -25.69 2.33
C MET A 21 0.66 -24.63 2.06
N ALA A 22 0.96 -23.38 2.38
CA ALA A 22 0.14 -22.24 2.02
C ALA A 22 1.02 -21.07 1.60
N THR A 23 0.74 -20.47 0.45
CA THR A 23 1.27 -19.16 0.08
C THR A 23 0.46 -18.08 0.78
N ALA A 24 1.11 -17.31 1.63
CA ALA A 24 0.53 -16.13 2.27
C ALA A 24 0.68 -14.90 1.37
N ARG A 25 -0.31 -14.02 1.36
CA ARG A 25 -0.20 -12.72 0.69
C ARG A 25 0.86 -11.87 1.43
N PRO A 26 1.75 -11.16 0.70
CA PRO A 26 2.60 -10.15 1.31
C PRO A 26 1.77 -9.19 2.17
N HIS A 27 2.30 -8.80 3.32
CA HIS A 27 1.68 -7.86 4.27
C HIS A 27 0.33 -8.28 4.90
N ALA A 28 -0.23 -9.44 4.57
CA ALA A 28 -1.44 -9.94 5.22
C ALA A 28 -1.21 -10.36 6.69
N MET A 29 0.05 -10.58 7.06
CA MET A 29 0.48 -10.85 8.43
C MET A 29 1.32 -9.66 8.92
N GLY A 30 1.08 -9.21 10.15
CA GLY A 30 1.97 -8.25 10.80
C GLY A 30 3.34 -8.88 11.03
N ALA A 31 4.40 -8.14 10.71
CA ALA A 31 5.72 -8.51 11.20
C ALA A 31 5.66 -8.55 12.73
N ARG A 32 6.13 -9.65 13.34
CA ARG A 32 6.41 -9.63 14.78
C ARG A 32 7.54 -8.62 14.94
N GLY A 33 7.23 -7.45 15.47
CA GLY A 33 8.25 -6.48 15.83
C GLY A 33 9.29 -7.21 16.69
N THR A 34 10.57 -6.94 16.47
CA THR A 34 11.50 -6.99 17.59
C THR A 34 10.85 -6.15 18.68
N GLU A 35 10.60 -6.70 19.87
CA GLU A 35 10.00 -5.96 20.99
C GLU A 35 10.97 -4.89 21.49
N THR A 36 11.28 -3.90 20.67
CA THR A 36 11.70 -2.58 21.09
C THR A 36 10.42 -1.80 21.24
N LYS A 37 9.84 -1.81 22.45
CA LYS A 37 8.91 -0.76 22.86
C LYS A 37 9.59 0.56 22.50
N ASN A 38 9.06 1.29 21.53
CA ASN A 38 9.47 2.67 21.28
C ASN A 38 9.03 3.49 22.48
N ILE A 39 9.88 3.58 23.49
CA ILE A 39 9.67 4.45 24.64
C ILE A 39 10.12 5.84 24.20
N HIS A 40 9.15 6.73 24.00
CA HIS A 40 9.41 8.16 23.88
C HIS A 40 9.81 8.69 25.26
N TYR A 41 11.07 9.10 25.43
CA TYR A 41 11.50 9.81 26.63
C TYR A 41 11.15 11.29 26.50
N ALA A 42 10.33 11.79 27.43
CA ALA A 42 10.26 13.22 27.71
C ALA A 42 11.11 13.47 28.96
N SER A 43 12.29 14.05 28.79
CA SER A 43 13.07 14.61 29.88
C SER A 43 12.56 16.02 30.16
N PHE A 44 11.90 16.19 31.30
CA PHE A 44 11.64 17.51 31.89
C PHE A 44 12.60 17.74 33.04
N ASN A 45 13.20 18.93 33.07
CA ASN A 45 13.90 19.39 34.24
C ASN A 45 13.65 20.89 34.36
N HIS A 46 12.97 21.31 35.41
CA HIS A 46 13.57 22.13 36.46
C HIS A 46 12.52 22.35 37.57
N GLN A 47 12.90 22.06 38.82
CA GLN A 47 12.15 22.35 40.05
C GLN A 47 11.01 21.38 40.39
N GLU A 48 11.34 20.25 41.03
CA GLU A 48 10.59 19.68 42.16
C GLU A 48 11.31 18.43 42.71
N ASN A 49 11.66 18.47 44.00
CA ASN A 49 12.17 17.33 44.74
C ASN A 49 11.00 16.39 45.06
N HIS A 50 10.75 15.38 44.22
CA HIS A 50 9.92 14.25 44.61
C HIS A 50 10.57 12.92 44.25
N SER A 51 10.71 12.08 45.27
CA SER A 51 11.28 10.74 45.27
C SER A 51 10.56 9.81 44.29
N GLY A 52 11.14 9.61 43.10
CA GLY A 52 10.70 8.60 42.15
C GLY A 52 11.44 7.28 42.38
N LEU A 53 10.69 6.23 42.75
CA LEU A 53 11.17 4.86 42.77
C LEU A 53 11.59 4.44 41.35
N ALA A 54 12.87 4.17 41.15
CA ALA A 54 13.37 3.53 39.93
C ALA A 54 12.82 2.09 39.88
N GLN A 55 11.87 1.83 38.98
CA GLN A 55 11.47 0.46 38.66
C GLN A 55 12.50 -0.18 37.73
N GLU A 56 12.93 -1.39 38.09
CA GLU A 56 13.90 -2.18 37.32
C GLU A 56 13.36 -2.52 35.92
N LYS A 57 14.18 -2.23 34.92
CA LYS A 57 13.95 -2.61 33.51
C LYS A 57 14.06 -4.13 33.38
N GLY A 58 13.00 -4.78 32.90
CA GLY A 58 13.06 -6.15 32.40
C GLY A 58 14.10 -6.29 31.29
N THR A 59 14.98 -7.28 31.41
CA THR A 59 15.99 -7.63 30.42
C THR A 59 15.34 -8.06 29.09
N PRO A 60 15.91 -7.68 27.92
CA PRO A 60 15.38 -8.09 26.63
C PRO A 60 15.47 -9.62 26.48
N GLU A 61 14.37 -10.24 26.09
CA GLU A 61 14.25 -11.68 25.93
C GLU A 61 15.04 -12.13 24.68
N VAL A 62 16.23 -12.70 24.89
CA VAL A 62 17.08 -13.19 23.79
C VAL A 62 16.53 -14.53 23.29
N LYS A 63 15.98 -14.55 22.08
CA LYS A 63 15.58 -15.78 21.41
C LYS A 63 16.82 -16.50 20.87
N ARG A 64 17.02 -17.75 21.30
CA ARG A 64 18.03 -18.66 20.76
C ARG A 64 17.35 -19.67 19.83
N GLY A 65 18.06 -20.13 18.80
CA GLY A 65 17.58 -21.16 17.89
C GLY A 65 18.74 -21.94 17.30
N ASP A 66 18.47 -23.17 16.85
CA ASP A 66 19.48 -24.05 16.25
C ASP A 66 19.65 -23.74 14.77
N ILE A 67 20.91 -23.66 14.32
CA ILE A 67 21.25 -23.56 12.90
C ILE A 67 21.53 -24.97 12.41
N ILE A 68 20.69 -25.47 11.49
CA ILE A 68 20.83 -26.80 10.89
C ILE A 68 21.31 -26.63 9.46
N GLU A 69 22.55 -27.01 9.18
CA GLU A 69 23.08 -27.07 7.82
C GLU A 69 22.64 -28.37 7.15
N ILE A 70 21.91 -28.25 6.04
CA ILE A 70 21.41 -29.40 5.27
C ILE A 70 22.23 -29.51 3.98
N PRO A 71 23.10 -30.53 3.84
CA PRO A 71 23.85 -30.73 2.60
C PRO A 71 22.90 -31.14 1.47
N ILE A 72 22.86 -30.35 0.39
CA ILE A 72 22.06 -30.63 -0.81
C ILE A 72 22.94 -31.34 -1.84
N GLN A 73 22.44 -32.45 -2.40
CA GLN A 73 23.17 -33.21 -3.42
C GLN A 73 23.30 -32.42 -4.73
N GLU A 74 24.50 -32.41 -5.33
CA GLU A 74 24.78 -31.57 -6.51
C GLU A 74 23.92 -31.92 -7.75
N ASN A 75 23.52 -33.17 -7.87
CA ASN A 75 22.66 -33.66 -8.95
C ASN A 75 21.26 -33.01 -8.96
N LEU A 76 20.81 -32.44 -7.84
CA LEU A 76 19.53 -31.72 -7.73
C LEU A 76 19.59 -30.32 -8.36
N PHE A 77 20.77 -29.76 -8.60
CA PHE A 77 20.94 -28.47 -9.27
C PHE A 77 20.83 -28.55 -10.80
N LYS A 78 20.48 -29.72 -11.36
CA LYS A 78 20.26 -29.90 -12.79
C LYS A 78 18.96 -29.20 -13.22
N SER A 79 19.08 -27.95 -13.63
CA SER A 79 17.99 -27.17 -14.22
C SER A 79 17.95 -27.34 -15.73
N ARG A 80 16.75 -27.45 -16.30
CA ARG A 80 16.51 -27.29 -17.75
C ARG A 80 16.43 -25.82 -18.17
N LEU A 81 16.43 -24.89 -17.20
CA LEU A 81 16.36 -23.45 -17.43
C LEU A 81 17.77 -22.89 -17.59
N ARG A 82 18.05 -22.28 -18.75
CA ARG A 82 19.26 -21.50 -18.99
C ARG A 82 18.91 -20.02 -18.88
N LEU A 83 19.41 -19.35 -17.85
CA LEU A 83 19.35 -17.89 -17.76
C LEU A 83 20.22 -17.31 -18.87
N LEU A 84 19.61 -16.62 -19.84
CA LEU A 84 20.34 -15.98 -20.93
C LEU A 84 20.86 -14.62 -20.48
N GLU A 85 19.96 -13.78 -19.99
CA GLU A 85 20.23 -12.42 -19.58
C GLU A 85 19.17 -11.97 -18.57
N THR A 86 19.56 -11.14 -17.62
CA THR A 86 18.64 -10.42 -16.74
C THR A 86 18.60 -8.98 -17.21
N ILE A 87 17.54 -8.62 -17.92
CA ILE A 87 17.32 -7.26 -18.38
C ILE A 87 16.72 -6.46 -17.22
N ASN A 88 17.53 -5.62 -16.58
CA ASN A 88 17.02 -4.60 -15.66
C ASN A 88 16.42 -3.48 -16.52
N ALA A 89 15.11 -3.54 -16.77
CA ALA A 89 14.42 -2.47 -17.48
C ALA A 89 14.58 -1.16 -16.66
N VAL A 90 15.22 -0.16 -17.27
CA VAL A 90 15.32 1.21 -16.75
C VAL A 90 14.03 1.99 -16.97
N GLU A 91 13.10 1.45 -17.76
CA GLU A 91 11.69 1.79 -17.60
C GLU A 91 11.27 1.28 -16.22
N GLU A 92 11.06 2.20 -15.28
CA GLU A 92 10.26 1.92 -14.10
C GLU A 92 8.93 1.32 -14.60
N LYS A 93 8.85 -0.01 -14.71
CA LYS A 93 7.59 -0.72 -14.70
C LYS A 93 7.09 -0.54 -13.28
N ILE A 94 6.55 0.65 -13.01
CA ILE A 94 5.99 1.03 -11.74
C ILE A 94 4.93 -0.01 -11.43
N ASN A 95 5.28 -0.93 -10.53
CA ASN A 95 4.37 -1.97 -10.12
C ASN A 95 3.49 -1.42 -9.01
N ILE A 96 2.46 -0.66 -9.40
CA ILE A 96 1.54 -0.04 -8.45
C ILE A 96 0.85 -1.03 -7.50
N THR A 97 0.88 -2.34 -7.78
CA THR A 97 0.29 -3.38 -6.91
C THR A 97 1.03 -3.57 -5.60
N ASP A 98 2.32 -3.22 -5.55
CA ASP A 98 3.19 -3.53 -4.42
C ASP A 98 3.30 -2.38 -3.41
N TYR A 99 2.62 -1.25 -3.70
CA TYR A 99 2.65 -0.06 -2.87
C TYR A 99 1.53 -0.07 -1.82
N ASP A 100 1.88 0.31 -0.60
CA ASP A 100 0.95 0.47 0.52
C ASP A 100 0.04 1.70 0.38
N ILE A 101 0.45 2.71 -0.40
CA ILE A 101 -0.28 3.96 -0.60
C ILE A 101 -0.37 4.25 -2.10
N ILE A 102 -1.58 4.42 -2.62
CA ILE A 102 -1.84 4.75 -4.02
C ILE A 102 -2.67 6.02 -4.12
N ILE A 103 -2.17 6.98 -4.88
CA ILE A 103 -2.84 8.26 -5.18
C ILE A 103 -3.32 8.17 -6.63
N SER A 104 -4.60 7.94 -6.84
CA SER A 104 -5.15 7.70 -8.17
C SER A 104 -5.87 8.92 -8.74
N GLY A 105 -5.48 9.30 -9.96
CA GLY A 105 -6.13 10.38 -10.72
C GLY A 105 -7.22 9.88 -11.66
N GLY A 106 -8.32 10.63 -11.76
CA GLY A 106 -9.40 10.36 -12.70
C GLY A 106 -9.54 11.41 -13.80
N ARG A 107 -10.71 11.40 -14.47
CA ARG A 107 -11.05 12.42 -15.49
C ARG A 107 -11.03 13.85 -14.91
N GLY A 108 -11.33 13.99 -13.61
CA GLY A 108 -11.33 15.29 -12.94
C GLY A 108 -9.97 16.00 -12.93
N ILE A 109 -8.87 15.30 -13.21
CA ILE A 109 -7.52 15.87 -13.31
C ILE A 109 -7.37 16.79 -14.54
N GLY A 110 -8.13 16.56 -15.61
CA GLY A 110 -8.22 17.44 -16.77
C GLY A 110 -7.05 17.39 -17.77
N CYS A 111 -5.80 17.16 -17.34
CA CYS A 111 -4.64 17.07 -18.23
C CYS A 111 -3.45 16.30 -17.62
N ALA A 112 -2.42 16.03 -18.43
CA ALA A 112 -1.24 15.26 -18.04
C ALA A 112 -0.34 16.01 -17.03
N GLU A 113 -0.23 17.32 -17.15
CA GLU A 113 0.62 18.17 -16.32
C GLU A 113 0.16 18.15 -14.86
N ASN A 114 -1.16 18.08 -14.66
CA ASN A 114 -1.80 18.05 -13.34
C ASN A 114 -1.53 16.76 -12.56
N PHE A 115 -1.08 15.67 -13.23
CA PHE A 115 -0.57 14.50 -12.52
C PHE A 115 0.72 14.79 -11.74
N GLY A 116 1.44 15.87 -12.06
CA GLY A 116 2.58 16.34 -11.26
C GLY A 116 2.20 16.59 -9.81
N LEU A 117 1.01 17.14 -9.55
CA LEU A 117 0.50 17.37 -8.20
C LEU A 117 0.24 16.06 -7.44
N LEU A 118 -0.28 15.04 -8.13
CA LEU A 118 -0.49 13.72 -7.54
C LEU A 118 0.83 13.00 -7.26
N ARG A 119 1.84 13.18 -8.12
CA ARG A 119 3.20 12.68 -7.89
C ARG A 119 3.80 13.33 -6.65
N GLU A 120 3.68 14.65 -6.49
CA GLU A 120 4.16 15.33 -5.28
C GLU A 120 3.49 14.80 -4.01
N LEU A 121 2.17 14.58 -4.04
CA LEU A 121 1.48 13.96 -2.89
C LEU A 121 1.96 12.53 -2.64
N ALA A 122 2.18 11.75 -3.69
CA ALA A 122 2.71 10.39 -3.60
C ALA A 122 4.10 10.38 -2.97
N ASP A 123 5.02 11.23 -3.42
CA ASP A 123 6.39 11.32 -2.92
C ASP A 123 6.41 11.68 -1.43
N VAL A 124 5.56 12.62 -1.00
CA VAL A 124 5.45 13.03 0.40
C VAL A 124 4.96 11.88 1.30
N LEU A 125 4.08 11.04 0.77
CA LEU A 125 3.51 9.89 1.50
C LEU A 125 4.33 8.60 1.34
N GLY A 126 5.31 8.56 0.43
CA GLY A 126 6.01 7.31 0.07
C GLY A 126 5.11 6.33 -0.71
N GLY A 127 4.14 6.87 -1.45
CA GLY A 127 3.21 6.11 -2.27
C GLY A 127 3.53 6.18 -3.76
N VAL A 128 2.57 5.74 -4.57
CA VAL A 128 2.68 5.75 -6.02
C VAL A 128 1.42 6.32 -6.67
N VAL A 129 1.56 6.82 -7.89
CA VAL A 129 0.43 7.33 -8.66
C VAL A 129 -0.28 6.21 -9.41
N GLY A 130 -1.60 6.15 -9.27
CA GLY A 130 -2.50 5.34 -10.10
C GLY A 130 -3.36 6.20 -11.02
N ALA A 131 -4.14 5.57 -11.88
CA ALA A 131 -5.05 6.26 -12.77
C ALA A 131 -6.30 5.46 -13.10
N SER A 132 -7.41 6.16 -13.34
CA SER A 132 -8.57 5.53 -13.98
C SER A 132 -8.35 5.37 -15.48
N ARG A 133 -9.10 4.46 -16.10
CA ARG A 133 -9.10 4.28 -17.56
C ARG A 133 -9.33 5.58 -18.33
N ALA A 134 -10.18 6.47 -17.84
CA ALA A 134 -10.46 7.74 -18.52
C ALA A 134 -9.20 8.61 -18.68
N ALA A 135 -8.29 8.60 -17.69
CA ALA A 135 -7.04 9.35 -17.75
C ALA A 135 -6.03 8.69 -18.70
N VAL A 136 -5.99 7.35 -18.75
CA VAL A 136 -5.13 6.59 -19.66
C VAL A 136 -5.58 6.73 -21.11
N ASP A 137 -6.88 6.57 -21.36
CA ASP A 137 -7.48 6.72 -22.70
C ASP A 137 -7.29 8.15 -23.24
N SER A 138 -7.15 9.14 -22.34
CA SER A 138 -6.86 10.54 -22.68
C SER A 138 -5.37 10.83 -22.87
N GLY A 139 -4.50 9.84 -22.72
CA GLY A 139 -3.05 9.95 -22.88
C GLY A 139 -2.33 10.70 -21.75
N TRP A 140 -2.97 10.92 -20.61
CA TRP A 140 -2.38 11.70 -19.51
C TRP A 140 -1.35 10.92 -18.69
N ILE A 141 -1.47 9.60 -18.70
CA ILE A 141 -0.61 8.67 -17.98
C ILE A 141 -0.63 7.31 -18.67
N SER A 142 0.46 6.56 -18.57
CA SER A 142 0.61 5.29 -19.27
C SER A 142 -0.26 4.18 -18.68
N TYR A 143 -0.63 3.21 -19.51
CA TYR A 143 -1.45 2.05 -19.15
C TYR A 143 -0.99 1.27 -17.89
N PRO A 144 0.32 1.13 -17.57
CA PRO A 144 0.76 0.46 -16.34
C PRO A 144 0.24 1.06 -15.02
N HIS A 145 -0.24 2.32 -15.04
CA HIS A 145 -0.86 2.97 -13.90
C HIS A 145 -2.37 2.74 -13.80
N GLN A 146 -3.00 2.11 -14.80
CA GLN A 146 -4.44 1.93 -14.83
C GLN A 146 -4.91 1.00 -13.72
N VAL A 147 -5.86 1.47 -12.92
CA VAL A 147 -6.57 0.70 -11.89
C VAL A 147 -7.98 0.39 -12.37
N GLY A 148 -8.43 -0.85 -12.18
CA GLY A 148 -9.80 -1.29 -12.50
C GLY A 148 -9.86 -2.70 -13.07
N GLN A 149 -11.04 -3.14 -13.47
CA GLN A 149 -11.36 -4.46 -13.99
C GLN A 149 -10.49 -4.85 -15.22
N THR A 150 -10.23 -3.89 -16.10
CA THR A 150 -9.39 -4.08 -17.30
C THR A 150 -7.96 -3.54 -17.13
N GLY A 151 -7.62 -3.10 -15.91
CA GLY A 151 -6.29 -2.63 -15.52
C GLY A 151 -5.70 -3.54 -14.45
N LYS A 152 -4.93 -2.95 -13.54
CA LYS A 152 -4.41 -3.65 -12.36
C LYS A 152 -5.45 -3.62 -11.24
N THR A 153 -5.58 -4.76 -10.56
CA THR A 153 -6.23 -4.84 -9.25
C THR A 153 -5.17 -4.56 -8.19
N VAL A 154 -5.42 -3.59 -7.33
CA VAL A 154 -4.52 -3.13 -6.28
C VAL A 154 -5.17 -3.32 -4.91
N ASN A 155 -4.34 -3.50 -3.88
CA ASN A 155 -4.80 -3.67 -2.51
C ASN A 155 -3.94 -2.90 -1.49
N PRO A 156 -3.82 -1.57 -1.64
CA PRO A 156 -3.05 -0.75 -0.71
C PRO A 156 -3.76 -0.61 0.64
N LYS A 157 -2.99 -0.18 1.66
CA LYS A 157 -3.53 0.27 2.95
C LYS A 157 -4.32 1.57 2.78
N ILE A 158 -3.84 2.48 1.93
CA ILE A 158 -4.49 3.77 1.66
C ILE A 158 -4.64 3.96 0.15
N TYR A 159 -5.87 4.18 -0.30
CA TYR A 159 -6.19 4.56 -1.67
C TYR A 159 -6.84 5.94 -1.69
N ILE A 160 -6.21 6.91 -2.35
CA ILE A 160 -6.75 8.27 -2.51
C ILE A 160 -7.27 8.44 -3.93
N ALA A 161 -8.58 8.56 -4.10
CA ALA A 161 -9.25 8.76 -5.37
C ALA A 161 -9.48 10.26 -5.65
N CYS A 162 -8.65 10.84 -6.51
CA CYS A 162 -8.70 12.26 -6.88
C CYS A 162 -9.44 12.45 -8.20
N GLY A 163 -10.65 13.03 -8.16
CA GLY A 163 -11.43 13.33 -9.37
C GLY A 163 -11.90 12.08 -10.13
N ILE A 164 -12.17 10.99 -9.40
CA ILE A 164 -12.67 9.72 -9.95
C ILE A 164 -14.16 9.61 -9.62
N SER A 165 -15.00 9.31 -10.62
CA SER A 165 -16.45 9.16 -10.43
C SER A 165 -16.82 7.87 -9.69
N GLY A 166 -16.00 6.82 -9.78
CA GLY A 166 -16.26 5.53 -9.13
C GLY A 166 -17.14 4.60 -9.95
N ALA A 167 -16.97 4.56 -11.28
CA ALA A 167 -17.60 3.54 -12.11
C ALA A 167 -17.24 2.13 -11.61
N VAL A 168 -18.17 1.18 -11.70
CA VAL A 168 -18.02 -0.19 -11.17
C VAL A 168 -16.73 -0.85 -11.67
N GLN A 169 -16.34 -0.58 -12.91
CA GLN A 169 -15.11 -1.08 -13.51
C GLN A 169 -13.86 -0.57 -12.80
N HIS A 170 -13.86 0.68 -12.32
CA HIS A 170 -12.74 1.21 -11.52
C HIS A 170 -12.74 0.59 -10.12
N LEU A 171 -13.91 0.57 -9.46
CA LEU A 171 -14.06 0.06 -8.09
C LEU A 171 -13.62 -1.41 -7.98
N ALA A 172 -13.94 -2.25 -8.97
CA ALA A 172 -13.51 -3.65 -8.99
C ALA A 172 -11.98 -3.85 -8.87
N GLY A 173 -11.19 -2.84 -9.23
CA GLY A 173 -9.73 -2.86 -9.12
C GLY A 173 -9.17 -2.34 -7.80
N MET A 174 -9.96 -1.71 -6.93
CA MET A 174 -9.44 -1.06 -5.72
C MET A 174 -10.35 -1.18 -4.48
N GLN A 175 -11.52 -1.80 -4.61
CA GLN A 175 -12.50 -1.91 -3.53
C GLN A 175 -12.03 -2.69 -2.31
N THR A 176 -10.95 -3.47 -2.45
CA THR A 176 -10.37 -4.26 -1.35
C THR A 176 -9.36 -3.46 -0.52
N SER A 177 -9.05 -2.21 -0.89
CA SER A 177 -8.14 -1.34 -0.13
C SER A 177 -8.67 -1.09 1.29
N ASP A 178 -7.76 -1.03 2.28
CA ASP A 178 -8.18 -0.92 3.69
C ASP A 178 -8.86 0.42 3.99
N VAL A 179 -8.31 1.52 3.46
CA VAL A 179 -8.86 2.87 3.59
C VAL A 179 -8.99 3.52 2.21
N ILE A 180 -10.18 3.98 1.88
CA ILE A 180 -10.48 4.70 0.64
C ILE A 180 -10.83 6.15 0.96
N ILE A 181 -10.04 7.09 0.44
CA ILE A 181 -10.28 8.53 0.56
C ILE A 181 -10.71 9.05 -0.80
N ALA A 182 -11.89 9.65 -0.92
CA ALA A 182 -12.39 10.20 -2.17
C ALA A 182 -12.41 11.73 -2.14
N ILE A 183 -11.90 12.36 -3.19
CA ILE A 183 -11.93 13.82 -3.40
C ILE A 183 -12.63 14.07 -4.72
N ASN A 184 -13.83 14.65 -4.68
CA ASN A 184 -14.61 14.95 -5.88
C ASN A 184 -15.42 16.24 -5.68
N LYS A 185 -15.68 16.97 -6.77
CA LYS A 185 -16.57 18.15 -6.75
C LYS A 185 -18.04 17.75 -6.66
N ASP A 186 -18.38 16.61 -7.25
CA ASP A 186 -19.75 16.08 -7.31
C ASP A 186 -20.05 15.21 -6.10
N LEU A 187 -20.91 15.70 -5.19
CA LEU A 187 -21.36 14.99 -3.98
C LEU A 187 -22.08 13.67 -4.31
N ASP A 188 -22.71 13.56 -5.48
CA ASP A 188 -23.48 12.38 -5.88
C ASP A 188 -22.61 11.32 -6.58
N ALA A 189 -21.30 11.55 -6.68
CA ALA A 189 -20.37 10.63 -7.34
C ALA A 189 -20.39 9.24 -6.68
N PRO A 190 -20.56 8.15 -7.45
CA PRO A 190 -20.59 6.77 -6.94
C PRO A 190 -19.41 6.35 -6.06
N ILE A 191 -18.23 6.97 -6.23
CA ILE A 191 -17.05 6.71 -5.41
C ILE A 191 -17.32 6.90 -3.91
N PHE A 192 -18.20 7.84 -3.54
CA PHE A 192 -18.52 8.13 -2.15
C PHE A 192 -19.30 7.00 -1.47
N LYS A 193 -19.97 6.12 -2.23
CA LYS A 193 -20.66 4.95 -1.67
C LYS A 193 -19.70 3.91 -1.09
N LEU A 194 -18.45 3.92 -1.56
CA LEU A 194 -17.41 2.98 -1.12
C LEU A 194 -16.33 3.66 -0.27
N ALA A 195 -16.22 4.98 -0.34
CA ALA A 195 -15.18 5.73 0.36
C ALA A 195 -15.33 5.63 1.88
N THR A 196 -14.23 5.35 2.58
CA THR A 196 -14.13 5.47 4.03
C THR A 196 -14.20 6.93 4.47
N TYR A 197 -13.56 7.82 3.70
CA TYR A 197 -13.57 9.26 3.91
C TYR A 197 -13.87 9.97 2.59
N GLY A 198 -14.79 10.91 2.61
CA GLY A 198 -15.17 11.72 1.45
C GLY A 198 -14.92 13.21 1.67
N ILE A 199 -14.31 13.87 0.69
CA ILE A 199 -14.13 15.32 0.65
C ILE A 199 -14.81 15.84 -0.60
N VAL A 200 -15.82 16.69 -0.41
CA VAL A 200 -16.48 17.40 -1.51
C VAL A 200 -15.81 18.74 -1.71
N GLY A 201 -15.22 18.96 -2.87
CA GLY A 201 -14.52 20.21 -3.16
C GLY A 201 -13.61 20.13 -4.39
N ASP A 202 -12.89 21.23 -4.63
CA ASP A 202 -11.90 21.29 -5.69
C ASP A 202 -10.68 20.43 -5.35
N LEU A 203 -10.36 19.47 -6.22
CA LEU A 203 -9.27 18.52 -5.98
C LEU A 203 -7.91 19.22 -5.85
N PHE A 204 -7.66 20.29 -6.59
CA PHE A 204 -6.37 20.97 -6.60
C PHE A 204 -6.15 21.68 -5.28
N GLU A 205 -7.18 22.39 -4.80
CA GLU A 205 -7.14 23.05 -3.51
C GLU A 205 -6.94 22.04 -2.37
N VAL A 206 -7.74 20.96 -2.37
CA VAL A 206 -7.68 19.93 -1.32
C VAL A 206 -6.31 19.25 -1.30
N VAL A 207 -5.81 18.79 -2.46
CA VAL A 207 -4.52 18.11 -2.55
C VAL A 207 -3.37 19.05 -2.15
N LEU A 208 -3.38 20.31 -2.58
CA LEU A 208 -2.36 21.28 -2.17
C LEU A 208 -2.36 21.52 -0.65
N ARG A 209 -3.55 21.64 -0.04
CA ARG A 209 -3.67 21.79 1.43
C ARG A 209 -3.18 20.54 2.16
N LEU A 210 -3.47 19.35 1.65
CA LEU A 210 -2.96 18.08 2.19
C LEU A 210 -1.44 18.04 2.14
N ILE A 211 -0.82 18.33 0.99
CA ILE A 211 0.64 18.38 0.83
C ILE A 211 1.26 19.35 1.84
N LYS A 212 0.74 20.58 1.93
CA LYS A 212 1.22 21.59 2.89
C LYS A 212 1.11 21.11 4.33
N ARG A 213 0.00 20.46 4.69
CA ARG A 213 -0.22 19.96 6.05
C ARG A 213 0.70 18.79 6.39
N ILE A 214 0.94 17.88 5.45
CA ILE A 214 1.83 16.74 5.66
C ILE A 214 3.30 17.19 5.73
N LYS A 215 3.72 18.16 4.90
CA LYS A 215 5.08 18.73 4.96
C LYS A 215 5.35 19.53 6.24
N SER A 216 4.32 20.20 6.80
CA SER A 216 4.44 20.98 8.03
C SER A 216 4.25 20.16 9.31
N GLY A 217 3.53 19.04 9.24
CA GLY A 217 3.48 18.07 10.32
C GLY A 217 4.83 17.39 10.45
N LYS A 218 5.50 17.55 11.60
CA LYS A 218 6.65 16.72 11.93
C LYS A 218 6.21 15.25 11.84
N LYS A 219 6.92 14.47 11.00
CA LYS A 219 6.79 13.00 10.93
C LYS A 219 6.89 12.37 12.31
#